data_AF-A0A1A0KCM0-F1
#
_entry.id   AF-A0A1A0KCM0-F1
#
_cell.length_a   1.000
_cell.length_b   1.000
_cell.length_c   1.000
_cell.angle_alpha   90.00
_cell.angle_beta   90.00
_cell.angle_gamma   90.00
#
_symmetry.space_group_name_H-M   'P 1'
#
loop_
_entity.id
_entity.type
_entity.pdbx_description
1 polymer ?
#
loop_
_entity_poly.entity_id
_entity_poly.type
_entity_poly.pdbx_seq_one_letter_code
_entity_poly.pdbx_strand_id
1 'polypeptide(L)'
;MSRLFTGATSRRITLALAGVGVASAIATGGVAQAAPVPHSPAKPAPAQTTPVPGTKCTLAGVEKALAKEDPALWKEIQSHPRAKEHFENTIVLTPAQRKQQREEMHKKHPERAEIKNFLRDHGLAKKDHSAHRAAIKKALETCSG
;
A
#
# COMPACT_ATOMS: atom_id res chain seq x y z
N MET A 1 20.52 68.87 -1.49
CA MET A 1 19.54 69.12 -2.57
C MET A 1 19.09 67.78 -3.11
N SER A 2 17.77 67.63 -3.32
CA SER A 2 17.06 66.61 -4.10
C SER A 2 17.05 65.15 -3.61
N ARG A 3 15.96 64.85 -2.89
CA ARG A 3 15.28 63.55 -2.85
C ARG A 3 14.81 63.17 -4.26
N LEU A 4 14.63 61.88 -4.56
CA LEU A 4 13.34 61.33 -5.01
C LEU A 4 13.43 59.81 -5.17
N PHE A 5 12.75 59.15 -4.23
CA PHE A 5 12.25 57.79 -4.36
C PHE A 5 11.27 57.73 -5.53
N THR A 6 11.45 56.80 -6.44
CA THR A 6 10.43 56.30 -7.36
C THR A 6 10.05 54.93 -6.81
N GLY A 7 8.81 54.57 -6.48
CA GLY A 7 7.50 55.02 -6.88
C GLY A 7 6.68 53.73 -6.95
N ALA A 8 5.76 53.54 -6.01
CA ALA A 8 4.99 52.31 -5.79
C ALA A 8 4.10 51.93 -6.98
N THR A 9 3.77 50.64 -7.12
CA THR A 9 2.41 50.21 -7.47
C THR A 9 2.20 48.73 -7.14
N SER A 10 1.53 48.48 -6.02
CA SER A 10 0.83 47.22 -5.76
C SER A 10 -0.27 47.02 -6.81
N ARG A 11 -0.28 45.87 -7.49
CA ARG A 11 -1.48 45.37 -8.16
C ARG A 11 -1.81 43.98 -7.63
N ARG A 12 -2.86 43.95 -6.81
CA ARG A 12 -3.60 42.74 -6.44
C ARG A 12 -4.18 42.14 -7.72
N ILE A 13 -3.91 40.87 -8.00
CA ILE A 13 -4.58 40.14 -9.06
C ILE A 13 -5.51 39.12 -8.40
N THR A 14 -6.74 39.57 -8.17
CA THR A 14 -7.92 38.73 -7.99
C THR A 14 -8.27 38.20 -9.36
N LEU A 15 -8.31 36.88 -9.57
CA LEU A 15 -8.86 36.30 -10.80
C LEU A 15 -9.87 35.21 -10.45
N ALA A 16 -11.08 35.50 -10.92
CA ALA A 16 -12.34 34.89 -10.58
C ALA A 16 -12.53 33.52 -11.23
N LEU A 17 -13.27 32.66 -10.54
CA LEU A 17 -13.97 31.53 -11.11
C LEU A 17 -14.95 32.03 -12.20
N ALA A 18 -14.62 31.78 -13.46
CA ALA A 18 -15.56 31.86 -14.57
C ALA A 18 -15.51 30.52 -15.31
N GLY A 19 -16.65 29.84 -15.34
CA GLY A 19 -16.82 28.57 -16.03
C GLY A 19 -17.02 28.71 -17.53
N VAL A 20 -17.13 27.52 -18.15
CA VAL A 20 -17.59 27.21 -19.51
C VAL A 20 -16.54 27.29 -20.63
N GLY A 21 -16.41 26.18 -21.38
CA GLY A 21 -16.12 26.22 -22.81
C GLY A 21 -15.01 25.31 -23.29
N VAL A 22 -15.38 24.24 -23.99
CA VAL A 22 -14.52 23.32 -24.74
C VAL A 22 -13.70 24.08 -25.80
N ALA A 23 -12.38 23.83 -25.87
CA ALA A 23 -11.61 24.00 -27.08
C ALA A 23 -10.39 23.06 -27.07
N SER A 24 -10.42 22.07 -27.97
CA SER A 24 -9.28 21.21 -28.28
C SER A 24 -8.15 22.04 -28.87
N ALA A 25 -6.99 22.04 -28.21
CA ALA A 25 -5.73 22.50 -28.79
C ALA A 25 -4.66 21.44 -28.55
N ILE A 26 -4.48 20.56 -29.53
CA ILE A 26 -3.24 19.80 -29.71
C ILE A 26 -2.16 20.81 -30.10
N ALA A 27 -1.24 21.06 -29.17
CA ALA A 27 0.00 21.79 -29.44
C ALA A 27 1.17 21.03 -28.80
N THR A 28 2.06 20.64 -29.69
CA THR A 28 3.38 20.01 -29.53
C THR A 28 4.29 20.73 -28.54
N GLY A 29 5.10 19.97 -27.79
CA GLY A 29 6.37 20.48 -27.24
C GLY A 29 6.59 20.09 -25.79
N GLY A 30 7.64 19.30 -25.55
CA GLY A 30 7.92 18.65 -24.28
C GLY A 30 8.02 19.59 -23.08
N VAL A 31 7.20 19.28 -22.08
CA VAL A 31 7.60 19.32 -20.67
C VAL A 31 7.24 17.95 -20.12
N ALA A 32 8.19 17.30 -19.45
CA ALA A 32 7.90 16.10 -18.67
C ALA A 32 7.00 16.52 -17.50
N GLN A 33 5.70 16.67 -17.75
CA GLN A 33 4.70 16.63 -16.71
C GLN A 33 4.82 15.23 -16.12
N ALA A 34 5.44 15.11 -14.95
CA ALA A 34 5.23 13.97 -14.09
C ALA A 34 3.72 13.92 -13.84
N ALA A 35 3.02 13.12 -14.65
CA ALA A 35 1.61 12.87 -14.47
C ALA A 35 1.43 12.45 -13.01
N PRO A 36 0.51 13.08 -12.25
CA PRO A 36 0.15 12.58 -10.94
C PRO A 36 -0.24 11.12 -11.17
N VAL A 37 0.56 10.19 -10.65
CA VAL A 37 0.24 8.77 -10.71
C VAL A 37 -1.15 8.68 -10.08
N PRO A 38 -2.19 8.28 -10.83
CA PRO A 38 -3.52 8.16 -10.25
C PRO A 38 -3.34 7.16 -9.11
N HIS A 39 -3.44 7.66 -7.88
CA HIS A 39 -3.55 6.81 -6.73
C HIS A 39 -4.86 6.07 -6.97
N SER A 40 -4.74 4.84 -7.47
CA SER A 40 -5.89 3.95 -7.62
C SER A 40 -6.60 3.97 -6.27
N PRO A 41 -7.93 4.14 -6.23
CA PRO A 41 -8.66 4.19 -4.97
C PRO A 41 -8.26 2.95 -4.17
N ALA A 42 -7.68 3.18 -2.99
CA ALA A 42 -7.25 2.10 -2.11
C ALA A 42 -8.47 1.20 -1.91
N LYS A 43 -8.31 -0.09 -2.21
CA LYS A 43 -9.37 -1.05 -1.98
C LYS A 43 -9.73 -0.96 -0.50
N PRO A 44 -11.01 -0.84 -0.11
CA PRO A 44 -11.38 -0.72 1.29
C PRO A 44 -10.78 -1.89 2.07
N ALA A 45 -10.14 -1.59 3.21
CA ALA A 45 -9.63 -2.61 4.11
C ALA A 45 -10.79 -3.54 4.51
N PRO A 46 -10.54 -4.86 4.62
CA PRO A 46 -11.58 -5.79 5.02
C PRO A 46 -12.07 -5.44 6.43
N ALA A 47 -13.38 -5.59 6.67
CA ALA A 47 -13.97 -5.28 7.96
C ALA A 47 -13.36 -6.17 9.05
N GLN A 48 -13.23 -5.65 10.27
CA GLN A 48 -12.71 -6.39 11.42
C GLN A 48 -13.52 -7.66 11.76
N THR A 49 -14.79 -7.69 11.33
CA THR A 49 -15.72 -8.82 11.47
C THR A 49 -15.60 -9.87 10.36
N THR A 50 -14.75 -9.64 9.34
CA THR A 50 -14.57 -10.58 8.24
C THR A 50 -14.03 -11.91 8.77
N PRO A 51 -14.68 -13.05 8.45
CA PRO A 51 -14.19 -14.36 8.84
C PRO A 51 -12.90 -14.70 8.09
N VAL A 52 -11.94 -15.30 8.80
CA VAL A 52 -10.68 -15.73 8.20
C VAL A 52 -10.82 -17.18 7.70
N PRO A 53 -10.62 -17.45 6.39
CA PRO A 53 -10.80 -18.80 5.86
C PRO A 53 -9.92 -19.85 6.54
N GLY A 54 -10.52 -20.98 6.92
CA GLY A 54 -9.84 -22.07 7.60
C GLY A 54 -9.67 -21.90 9.11
N THR A 55 -10.30 -20.88 9.71
CA THR A 55 -10.35 -20.67 11.16
C THR A 55 -11.77 -20.35 11.62
N LYS A 56 -12.02 -20.38 12.93
CA LYS A 56 -13.30 -19.93 13.54
C LYS A 56 -13.28 -18.45 13.92
N CYS A 57 -12.13 -17.78 13.77
CA CYS A 57 -11.94 -16.39 14.15
C CYS A 57 -12.33 -15.40 13.04
N THR A 58 -12.74 -14.21 13.47
CA THR A 58 -12.74 -13.01 12.63
C THR A 58 -11.34 -12.42 12.53
N LEU A 59 -11.15 -11.50 11.59
CA LEU A 59 -9.88 -10.78 11.39
C LEU A 59 -9.37 -10.14 12.69
N ALA A 60 -10.23 -9.47 13.46
CA ALA A 60 -9.85 -8.92 14.77
C ALA A 60 -9.44 -9.98 15.80
N GLY A 61 -9.99 -11.19 15.71
CA GLY A 61 -9.57 -12.33 16.56
C GLY A 61 -8.15 -12.77 16.23
N VAL A 62 -7.82 -12.88 14.95
CA VAL A 62 -6.47 -13.26 14.48
C VAL A 62 -5.45 -12.17 14.82
N GLU A 63 -5.79 -10.89 14.67
CA GLU A 63 -4.91 -9.79 15.09
C GLU A 63 -4.60 -9.83 16.59
N LYS A 64 -5.61 -10.09 17.43
CA LYS A 64 -5.43 -10.24 18.87
C LYS A 64 -4.59 -11.48 19.22
N ALA A 65 -4.76 -12.58 18.49
CA ALA A 65 -3.95 -13.79 18.67
C ALA A 65 -2.49 -13.52 18.28
N LEU A 66 -2.26 -12.86 17.14
CA LEU A 66 -0.92 -12.49 16.68
C LEU A 66 -0.22 -11.54 17.65
N ALA A 67 -0.95 -10.57 18.21
CA ALA A 67 -0.42 -9.65 19.22
C ALA A 67 0.05 -10.36 20.50
N LYS A 68 -0.54 -11.52 20.84
CA LYS A 68 -0.17 -12.32 22.02
C LYS A 68 0.99 -13.27 21.72
N GLU A 69 0.99 -13.90 20.54
CA GLU A 69 2.03 -14.85 20.13
C GLU A 69 3.34 -14.15 19.78
N ASP A 70 3.28 -13.03 19.06
CA ASP A 70 4.44 -12.24 18.67
C ASP A 70 4.12 -10.72 18.73
N PRO A 71 4.28 -10.09 19.90
CA PRO A 71 4.02 -8.68 20.08
C PRO A 71 5.00 -7.79 19.30
N ALA A 72 6.22 -8.27 19.03
CA ALA A 72 7.23 -7.51 18.29
C ALA A 72 6.83 -7.40 16.81
N LEU A 73 6.46 -8.53 16.20
CA LEU A 73 5.92 -8.56 14.84
C LEU A 73 4.65 -7.74 14.71
N TRP A 74 3.71 -7.87 15.66
CA TRP A 74 2.48 -7.10 15.60
C TRP A 74 2.72 -5.59 15.69
N LYS A 75 3.69 -5.17 16.49
CA LYS A 75 4.12 -3.76 16.55
C LYS A 75 4.74 -3.30 15.24
N GLU A 76 5.56 -4.12 14.58
CA GLU A 76 6.13 -3.83 13.27
C GLU A 76 5.02 -3.64 12.22
N ILE A 77 4.04 -4.54 12.18
CA ILE A 77 2.90 -4.47 11.27
C ILE A 77 2.07 -3.20 11.52
N GLN A 78 1.76 -2.89 12.79
CA GLN A 78 1.00 -1.69 13.14
C GLN A 78 1.75 -0.39 12.84
N SER A 79 3.08 -0.38 12.98
CA SER A 79 3.89 0.81 12.74
C SER A 79 3.93 1.23 11.26
N HIS A 80 3.53 0.35 10.33
CA HIS A 80 3.52 0.61 8.90
C HIS A 80 2.11 0.41 8.32
N PRO A 81 1.38 1.48 7.94
CA PRO A 81 0.02 1.37 7.42
C PRO A 81 -0.13 0.42 6.22
N ARG A 82 0.86 0.43 5.31
CA ARG A 82 0.90 -0.49 4.16
C ARG A 82 1.10 -1.94 4.55
N ALA A 83 1.88 -2.21 5.61
CA ALA A 83 2.11 -3.59 6.07
C ALA A 83 0.85 -4.14 6.74
N LYS A 84 0.17 -3.31 7.55
CA LYS A 84 -1.13 -3.63 8.14
C LYS A 84 -2.18 -3.93 7.08
N GLU A 85 -2.36 -3.03 6.12
CA GLU A 85 -3.29 -3.23 5.00
C GLU A 85 -2.96 -4.52 4.22
N HIS A 86 -1.68 -4.79 3.96
CA HIS A 86 -1.27 -6.01 3.27
C HIS A 86 -1.59 -7.27 4.09
N PHE A 87 -1.37 -7.23 5.41
CA PHE A 87 -1.69 -8.33 6.31
C PHE A 87 -3.20 -8.62 6.31
N GLU A 88 -4.02 -7.60 6.54
CA GLU A 88 -5.48 -7.69 6.55
C GLU A 88 -6.03 -8.23 5.23
N ASN A 89 -5.57 -7.68 4.10
CA ASN A 89 -5.99 -8.13 2.77
C ASN A 89 -5.54 -9.55 2.46
N THR A 90 -4.40 -10.00 2.99
CA THR A 90 -3.89 -11.34 2.71
C THR A 90 -4.56 -12.39 3.59
N ILE A 91 -4.78 -12.09 4.87
CA ILE A 91 -5.27 -13.07 5.85
C ILE A 91 -6.68 -13.56 5.50
N VAL A 92 -7.52 -12.68 4.95
CA VAL A 92 -8.89 -13.00 4.50
C VAL A 92 -8.96 -13.83 3.22
N LEU A 93 -7.85 -13.94 2.47
CA LEU A 93 -7.81 -14.75 1.25
C LEU A 93 -7.58 -16.22 1.56
N THR A 94 -8.23 -17.10 0.78
CA THR A 94 -7.95 -18.54 0.81
C THR A 94 -6.55 -18.86 0.25
N PRO A 95 -5.96 -20.02 0.59
CA PRO A 95 -4.67 -20.45 0.03
C PRO A 95 -4.64 -20.47 -1.51
N ALA A 96 -5.75 -20.88 -2.14
CA ALA A 96 -5.90 -20.91 -3.60
C ALA A 96 -5.89 -19.50 -4.20
N GLN A 97 -6.64 -18.57 -3.62
CA GLN A 97 -6.66 -17.16 -4.07
C GLN A 97 -5.30 -16.49 -3.88
N ARG A 98 -4.61 -16.77 -2.77
CA ARG A 98 -3.23 -16.27 -2.56
C ARG A 98 -2.28 -16.83 -3.62
N LYS A 99 -2.45 -18.08 -4.07
CA LYS A 99 -1.63 -18.66 -5.15
C LYS A 99 -1.89 -17.96 -6.47
N GLN A 100 -3.16 -17.76 -6.83
CA GLN A 100 -3.53 -17.03 -8.04
C GLN A 100 -3.00 -15.59 -8.04
N GLN A 101 -3.15 -14.86 -6.94
CA GLN A 101 -2.64 -13.49 -6.83
C GLN A 101 -1.11 -13.44 -6.98
N ARG A 102 -0.38 -14.43 -6.44
CA ARG A 102 1.07 -14.53 -6.64
C ARG A 102 1.43 -14.81 -8.11
N GLU A 103 0.71 -15.71 -8.76
CA GLU A 103 0.93 -16.03 -10.19
C GLU A 103 0.63 -14.84 -11.09
N GLU A 104 -0.45 -14.10 -10.83
CA GLU A 104 -0.76 -12.86 -11.54
C GLU A 104 0.31 -11.79 -11.32
N MET A 105 0.79 -11.63 -10.09
CA MET A 105 1.88 -10.71 -9.78
C MET A 105 3.18 -11.09 -10.49
N HIS A 106 3.46 -12.38 -10.60
CA HIS A 106 4.61 -12.90 -11.36
C HIS A 106 4.48 -12.60 -12.85
N LYS A 107 3.29 -12.77 -13.42
CA LYS A 107 3.03 -12.44 -14.83
C LYS A 107 3.14 -10.94 -15.12
N LYS A 108 2.62 -10.10 -14.21
CA LYS A 108 2.65 -8.63 -14.33
C LYS A 108 4.04 -8.04 -14.08
N HIS A 109 4.84 -8.70 -13.25
CA HIS A 109 6.17 -8.23 -12.85
C HIS A 109 7.20 -9.37 -12.87
N PRO A 110 7.63 -9.83 -14.07
CA PRO A 110 8.55 -10.95 -14.22
C PRO A 110 9.92 -10.68 -13.56
N GLU A 111 10.48 -9.48 -13.75
CA GLU A 111 11.74 -9.04 -13.12
C GLU A 111 11.69 -9.17 -11.58
N ARG A 112 10.60 -8.73 -10.95
CA ARG A 112 10.42 -8.87 -9.49
C ARG A 112 10.35 -10.33 -9.06
N ALA A 113 9.76 -11.20 -9.90
CA ALA A 113 9.71 -12.63 -9.61
C ALA A 113 11.12 -13.24 -9.66
N GLU A 114 11.92 -12.87 -10.66
CA GLU A 114 13.31 -13.30 -10.83
C GLU A 114 14.19 -12.84 -9.67
N ILE A 115 14.14 -11.55 -9.30
CA ILE A 115 14.88 -11.03 -8.14
C ILE A 115 14.51 -11.78 -6.87
N LYS A 116 13.22 -12.03 -6.63
CA LYS A 116 12.77 -12.79 -5.46
C LYS A 116 13.31 -14.22 -5.45
N ASN A 117 13.32 -14.88 -6.61
CA ASN A 117 13.84 -16.24 -6.73
C ASN A 117 15.35 -16.26 -6.50
N PHE A 118 16.09 -15.34 -7.12
CA PHE A 118 17.52 -15.16 -6.89
C PHE A 118 17.85 -14.97 -5.41
N LEU A 119 17.18 -14.03 -4.73
CA LEU A 119 17.40 -13.79 -3.30
C LEU A 119 17.13 -15.04 -2.45
N ARG A 120 16.12 -15.84 -2.81
CA ARG A 120 15.83 -17.10 -2.12
C ARG A 120 16.93 -18.14 -2.39
N ASP A 121 17.27 -18.36 -3.65
CA ASP A 121 18.17 -19.43 -4.08
C ASP A 121 19.61 -19.19 -3.60
N HIS A 122 19.99 -17.93 -3.40
CA HIS A 122 21.27 -17.52 -2.81
C HIS A 122 21.22 -17.28 -1.29
N GLY A 123 20.10 -17.59 -0.61
CA GLY A 123 19.99 -17.44 0.85
C GLY A 123 20.05 -15.98 1.34
N LEU A 124 19.86 -15.00 0.45
CA LEU A 124 19.83 -13.56 0.74
C LEU A 124 18.43 -13.08 1.14
N ALA A 125 17.42 -13.93 1.05
CA ALA A 125 16.08 -13.64 1.58
C ALA A 125 16.16 -13.45 3.10
N LYS A 126 15.47 -12.44 3.64
CA LYS A 126 15.53 -12.13 5.08
C LYS A 126 15.16 -13.36 5.92
N LYS A 127 16.01 -13.67 6.90
CA LYS A 127 15.83 -14.81 7.82
C LYS A 127 14.56 -14.69 8.65
N ASP A 128 14.12 -13.47 8.96
CA ASP A 128 12.95 -13.19 9.80
C ASP A 128 11.62 -13.63 9.15
N HIS A 129 11.61 -13.85 7.83
CA HIS A 129 10.39 -14.29 7.15
C HIS A 129 9.89 -15.67 7.59
N SER A 130 10.77 -16.59 7.99
CA SER A 130 10.34 -17.91 8.47
C SER A 130 9.70 -17.82 9.85
N ALA A 131 10.32 -17.05 10.76
CA ALA A 131 9.81 -16.79 12.10
C ALA A 131 8.45 -16.07 12.06
N HIS A 132 8.31 -15.03 11.24
CA HIS A 132 7.04 -14.31 11.09
C HIS A 132 5.94 -15.23 10.52
N ARG A 133 6.27 -16.08 9.55
CA ARG A 133 5.30 -17.07 9.03
C ARG A 133 4.88 -18.08 10.08
N ALA A 134 5.81 -18.54 10.91
CA ALA A 134 5.50 -19.46 11.99
C ALA A 134 4.58 -18.81 13.04
N ALA A 135 4.86 -17.57 13.44
CA ALA A 135 4.02 -16.80 14.37
C ALA A 135 2.59 -16.60 13.84
N ILE A 136 2.44 -16.21 12.56
CA ILE A 136 1.12 -16.06 11.93
C ILE A 136 0.40 -17.41 11.84
N LYS A 137 1.10 -18.49 11.49
CA LYS A 137 0.50 -19.84 11.43
C LYS A 137 -0.02 -20.26 12.81
N LYS A 138 0.79 -20.05 13.85
CA LYS A 138 0.42 -20.37 15.23
C LYS A 138 -0.79 -19.55 15.69
N ALA A 139 -0.84 -18.25 15.36
CA ALA A 139 -2.00 -17.41 15.65
C ALA A 139 -3.28 -17.90 14.96
N LEU A 140 -3.18 -18.38 13.72
CA LEU A 140 -4.30 -19.00 13.00
C LEU A 140 -4.72 -20.34 13.61
N GLU A 141 -3.77 -21.16 14.05
CA GLU A 141 -4.04 -22.45 14.73
C GLU A 141 -4.75 -22.24 16.07
N THR A 142 -4.32 -21.27 16.87
CA THR A 142 -5.01 -20.84 18.11
C THR A 142 -6.46 -20.42 17.83
N CYS A 143 -6.72 -19.91 16.63
CA CYS A 143 -8.04 -19.51 16.14
C CYS A 143 -8.86 -20.64 15.47
N SER A 144 -8.28 -21.83 15.33
CA SER A 144 -8.93 -23.02 14.75
C SER A 144 -9.43 -24.02 15.79
N GLY A 145 -8.91 -23.95 17.02
CA GLY A 145 -9.35 -24.72 18.20
C GLY A 145 -10.79 -24.47 18.57
#